data_AF-A0AAX6EX59-F1
#
_entry.id   AF-A0AAX6EX59-F1
#
_cell.length_a   1.000
_cell.length_b   1.000
_cell.length_c   1.000
_cell.angle_alpha   90.00
_cell.angle_beta   90.00
_cell.angle_gamma   90.00
#
_symmetry.space_group_name_H-M   'P 1'
#
loop_
_entity.id
_entity.type
_entity.pdbx_description
1 polymer ?
#
loop_
_entity_poly.entity_id
_entity_poly.type
_entity_poly.pdbx_seq_one_letter_code
_entity_poly.pdbx_strand_id
1 'polypeptide(L)'
;MAFRNEDISLTRALEKMLAAEIHLITIDASQTKDTWSWASPGTGGGSGLFCFRSCYDLVRTHHDQAEEVDFIWGKGVARKMQLCAYRLLRGRLMTRDRLLRFGKQISDAKCVLCNAEDESLGHLFFGCSVTWHIWTEQCA
;
A
#
# COMPACT_ATOMS: atom_id res chain seq x y z
N MET A 1 29.07 23.46 -23.64
CA MET A 1 28.11 22.88 -24.61
C MET A 1 27.12 23.99 -24.92
N ALA A 2 27.29 24.70 -26.04
CA ALA A 2 26.54 25.91 -26.36
C ALA A 2 25.22 25.54 -27.03
N PHE A 3 24.09 25.90 -26.40
CA PHE A 3 22.77 25.82 -27.04
C PHE A 3 22.77 26.77 -28.24
N ARG A 4 22.45 26.26 -29.43
CA ARG A 4 22.50 27.04 -30.68
C ARG A 4 21.43 28.13 -30.65
N ASN A 5 21.72 29.28 -31.25
CA ASN A 5 20.79 30.42 -31.38
C ASN A 5 19.43 30.04 -32.03
N GLU A 6 19.42 28.94 -32.78
CA GLU A 6 18.23 28.34 -33.40
C GLU A 6 17.29 27.72 -32.34
N ASP A 7 17.82 27.06 -31.30
CA ASP A 7 17.03 26.47 -30.22
C ASP A 7 16.29 27.55 -29.41
N ILE A 8 16.95 28.70 -29.18
CA ILE A 8 16.38 29.87 -28.50
C ILE A 8 15.27 30.53 -29.35
N SER A 9 15.40 30.47 -30.67
CA SER A 9 14.40 31.03 -31.58
C SER A 9 13.14 30.15 -31.66
N LEU A 10 13.31 28.83 -31.60
CA LEU A 10 12.23 27.85 -31.58
C LEU A 10 11.44 27.88 -30.26
N THR A 11 12.12 27.99 -29.12
CA THR A 11 11.43 28.13 -27.81
C THR A 11 10.60 29.41 -27.76
N ARG A 12 11.15 30.53 -28.25
CA ARG A 12 10.42 31.81 -28.29
C ARG A 12 9.25 31.79 -29.27
N ALA A 13 9.35 31.03 -30.37
CA ALA A 13 8.24 30.83 -31.30
C ALA A 13 7.13 29.98 -30.66
N LEU A 14 7.48 28.88 -29.96
CA LEU A 14 6.55 28.04 -29.22
C LEU A 14 5.84 28.82 -28.10
N GLU A 15 6.55 29.64 -27.33
CA GLU A 15 5.97 30.52 -26.32
C GLU A 15 4.92 31.47 -26.90
N LYS A 16 5.20 32.07 -28.07
CA LYS A 16 4.25 32.95 -28.76
C LYS A 16 3.02 32.19 -29.27
N MET A 17 3.21 30.99 -29.79
CA MET A 17 2.10 30.15 -30.25
C MET A 17 1.22 29.72 -29.07
N LEU A 18 1.83 29.28 -27.97
CA LEU A 18 1.12 28.93 -26.74
C LEU A 18 0.35 30.13 -26.17
N ALA A 19 0.98 31.31 -26.14
CA ALA A 19 0.32 32.53 -25.68
C ALA A 19 -0.88 32.93 -26.57
N ALA A 20 -0.76 32.76 -27.89
CA ALA A 20 -1.85 33.00 -28.82
C ALA A 20 -3.02 32.02 -28.59
N GLU A 21 -2.71 30.75 -28.33
CA GLU A 21 -3.70 29.71 -28.06
C GLU A 21 -4.40 29.93 -26.72
N ILE A 22 -3.67 30.34 -25.68
CA ILE A 22 -4.24 30.74 -24.38
C ILE A 22 -5.16 31.95 -24.54
N HIS A 23 -4.82 32.91 -25.41
CA HIS A 23 -5.68 34.07 -25.69
C HIS A 23 -7.01 33.72 -26.39
N LEU A 24 -7.08 32.56 -27.05
CA LEU A 24 -8.32 32.05 -27.66
C LEU A 24 -9.22 31.34 -26.64
N ILE A 25 -8.71 31.05 -25.43
CA ILE A 25 -9.53 30.49 -24.35
C ILE A 25 -10.37 31.62 -23.77
N THR A 26 -11.58 31.78 -24.31
CA THR A 26 -12.62 32.60 -23.69
C THR A 26 -13.11 31.92 -22.43
N ILE A 27 -12.58 32.35 -21.28
CA ILE A 27 -13.16 32.05 -19.98
C ILE A 27 -14.43 32.89 -19.89
N ASP A 28 -15.60 32.23 -19.80
CA ASP A 28 -16.84 32.94 -19.54
C ASP A 28 -16.70 33.65 -18.19
N ALA A 29 -16.61 34.98 -18.22
CA ALA A 29 -16.45 35.82 -17.05
C ALA A 29 -17.78 35.91 -16.31
N SER A 30 -18.28 34.76 -15.84
CA SER A 30 -19.33 34.73 -14.85
C SER A 30 -18.83 35.52 -13.63
N GLN A 31 -19.65 36.41 -13.07
CA GLN A 31 -19.30 37.15 -11.85
C GLN A 31 -19.24 36.28 -10.59
N THR A 32 -19.07 34.96 -10.76
CA THR A 32 -18.96 34.03 -9.65
C THR A 32 -17.52 34.05 -9.14
N LYS A 33 -17.37 34.05 -7.82
CA LYS A 33 -16.05 34.00 -7.19
C LYS A 33 -15.43 32.63 -7.44
N ASP A 34 -14.18 32.60 -7.91
CA ASP A 34 -13.42 31.36 -8.07
C ASP A 34 -13.38 30.55 -6.77
N THR A 35 -13.62 29.25 -6.90
CA THR A 35 -13.56 28.30 -5.78
C THR A 35 -12.69 27.10 -6.14
N TRP A 36 -11.93 26.63 -5.15
CA TRP A 36 -11.19 25.38 -5.29
C TRP A 36 -12.15 24.21 -5.28
N SER A 37 -11.99 23.30 -6.25
CA SER A 37 -12.75 22.06 -6.30
C SER A 37 -11.81 20.86 -6.29
N TRP A 38 -12.23 19.80 -5.61
CA TRP A 38 -11.53 18.52 -5.57
C TRP A 38 -11.81 17.73 -6.85
N ALA A 39 -10.82 17.62 -7.72
CA ALA A 39 -10.88 16.84 -8.95
C ALA A 39 -10.47 15.38 -8.67
N SER A 40 -11.44 14.51 -8.39
CA SER A 40 -11.20 13.06 -8.31
C SER A 40 -11.32 12.39 -9.67
N PRO A 41 -10.26 11.72 -10.20
CA PRO A 41 -10.36 10.90 -11.41
C PRO A 41 -11.31 9.72 -11.19
N GLY A 42 -12.16 9.41 -12.18
CA GLY A 42 -12.93 8.15 -12.20
C GLY A 42 -14.36 8.20 -11.65
N THR A 43 -14.81 9.33 -11.10
CA THR A 43 -16.24 9.60 -10.87
C THR A 43 -16.61 10.80 -11.74
N GLY A 44 -17.28 10.54 -12.87
CA GLY A 44 -17.87 11.62 -13.67
C GLY A 44 -18.75 12.47 -12.76
N GLY A 45 -18.29 13.68 -12.42
CA GLY A 45 -19.00 14.59 -11.50
C GLY A 45 -18.93 14.20 -10.02
N GLY A 46 -17.73 14.11 -9.42
CA GLY A 46 -17.61 14.26 -7.97
C GLY A 46 -18.15 15.64 -7.52
N SER A 47 -18.69 15.76 -6.31
CA SER A 47 -19.33 16.97 -5.76
C SER A 47 -18.44 18.22 -5.67
N GLY A 48 -17.21 18.17 -6.16
CA GLY A 48 -16.18 19.18 -5.97
C GLY A 48 -15.67 19.28 -4.53
N LEU A 49 -16.23 18.49 -3.61
CA LEU A 49 -15.86 18.48 -2.21
C LEU A 49 -14.75 17.47 -1.94
N PHE A 50 -13.79 17.88 -1.11
CA PHE A 50 -12.76 16.99 -0.61
C PHE A 50 -13.37 15.95 0.34
N CYS A 51 -12.98 14.69 0.17
CA CYS A 51 -13.12 13.69 1.22
C CYS A 51 -11.87 12.82 1.30
N PHE A 52 -11.55 12.34 2.50
CA PHE A 52 -10.37 11.50 2.68
C PHE A 52 -10.42 10.24 1.82
N ARG A 53 -11.62 9.70 1.61
CA ARG A 53 -11.83 8.50 0.80
C ARG A 53 -11.36 8.69 -0.65
N SER A 54 -11.75 9.79 -1.30
CA SER A 54 -11.38 10.06 -2.69
C SER A 54 -9.90 10.41 -2.84
N CYS A 55 -9.33 11.12 -1.87
CA CYS A 55 -7.88 11.34 -1.78
C CYS A 55 -7.11 10.03 -1.65
N TYR A 56 -7.54 9.16 -0.73
CA TYR A 56 -6.91 7.86 -0.52
C TYR A 56 -7.03 6.97 -1.76
N ASP A 57 -8.19 6.91 -2.40
CA ASP A 57 -8.40 6.13 -3.62
C ASP A 57 -7.57 6.66 -4.82
N LEU A 58 -7.27 7.96 -4.86
CA LEU A 58 -6.40 8.57 -5.87
C LEU A 58 -4.93 8.24 -5.66
N VAL A 59 -4.45 8.27 -4.42
CA VAL A 59 -3.03 8.04 -4.08
C VAL A 59 -2.69 6.56 -3.99
N ARG A 60 -3.65 5.70 -3.63
CA ARG A 60 -3.37 4.27 -3.43
C ARG A 60 -3.11 3.58 -4.76
N THR A 61 -2.13 2.68 -4.77
CA THR A 61 -1.98 1.71 -5.85
C THR A 61 -3.12 0.69 -5.75
N HIS A 62 -3.87 0.53 -6.83
CA HIS A 62 -4.88 -0.50 -6.93
C HIS A 62 -4.19 -1.82 -7.32
N HIS A 63 -4.52 -2.88 -6.59
CA HIS A 63 -4.10 -4.23 -6.87
C HIS A 63 -5.37 -5.08 -6.99
N ASP A 64 -5.33 -6.12 -7.81
CA ASP A 64 -6.40 -7.10 -7.86
C ASP A 64 -6.65 -7.69 -6.47
N GLN A 65 -7.91 -7.99 -6.16
CA GLN A 65 -8.22 -8.70 -4.93
C GLN A 65 -7.54 -10.07 -4.97
N ALA A 66 -6.55 -10.22 -4.09
CA ALA A 66 -5.89 -11.48 -3.84
C ALA A 66 -6.88 -12.43 -3.14
N GLU A 67 -7.13 -13.62 -3.68
CA GLU A 67 -8.08 -14.60 -3.13
C GLU A 67 -7.82 -14.92 -1.64
N GLU A 68 -6.56 -14.84 -1.21
CA GLU A 68 -6.16 -15.13 0.17
C GLU A 68 -6.67 -14.07 1.17
N VAL A 69 -7.00 -12.86 0.70
CA VAL A 69 -7.53 -11.75 1.50
C VAL A 69 -8.95 -12.10 1.96
N ASP A 70 -9.81 -12.55 1.05
CA ASP A 70 -11.21 -12.86 1.37
C ASP A 70 -11.36 -14.07 2.31
N PHE A 71 -10.39 -14.99 2.30
CA PHE A 71 -10.36 -16.09 3.26
C PHE A 71 -10.13 -15.61 4.71
N ILE A 72 -9.29 -14.59 4.89
CA ILE A 72 -8.88 -14.09 6.22
C ILE A 72 -9.86 -13.05 6.77
N TRP A 73 -10.27 -12.09 5.94
CA TRP A 73 -11.09 -10.97 6.38
C TRP A 73 -12.57 -11.36 6.42
N GLY A 74 -13.32 -10.77 7.35
CA GLY A 74 -14.77 -11.03 7.47
C GLY A 74 -15.15 -12.31 8.24
N LYS A 75 -14.19 -13.15 8.63
CA LYS A 75 -14.42 -14.15 9.67
C LYS A 75 -14.64 -13.42 10.99
N GLY A 76 -15.61 -13.83 11.82
CA GLY A 76 -15.92 -13.24 13.14
C GLY A 76 -14.82 -13.36 14.20
N VAL A 77 -13.57 -13.38 13.78
CA VAL A 77 -12.36 -13.51 14.57
C VAL A 77 -11.79 -12.12 14.82
N ALA A 78 -11.15 -11.91 15.98
CA ALA A 78 -10.51 -10.65 16.31
C ALA A 78 -9.51 -10.19 15.22
N ARG A 79 -9.52 -8.89 14.88
CA ARG A 79 -8.63 -8.30 13.85
C ARG A 79 -7.15 -8.61 14.06
N LYS A 80 -6.71 -8.74 15.32
CA LYS A 80 -5.33 -9.14 15.66
C LYS A 80 -4.96 -10.52 15.10
N MET A 81 -5.92 -11.45 15.11
CA MET A 81 -5.71 -12.81 14.61
C MET A 81 -5.77 -12.84 13.08
N GLN A 82 -6.68 -12.09 12.47
CA GLN A 82 -6.72 -11.91 11.01
C GLN A 82 -5.38 -11.36 10.49
N LEU A 83 -4.84 -10.33 11.14
CA LEU A 83 -3.54 -9.77 10.78
C LEU A 83 -2.39 -10.77 11.01
N CYS A 84 -2.47 -11.59 12.06
CA CYS A 84 -1.51 -12.66 12.30
C CYS A 84 -1.55 -13.71 11.18
N ALA A 85 -2.74 -14.20 10.82
CA ALA A 85 -2.96 -15.15 9.73
C ALA A 85 -2.48 -14.60 8.39
N TYR A 86 -2.80 -13.34 8.08
CA TYR A 86 -2.30 -12.67 6.87
C TYR A 86 -0.77 -12.62 6.82
N ARG A 87 -0.13 -12.27 7.93
CA ARG A 87 1.33 -12.31 8.02
C ARG A 87 1.88 -13.73 7.92
N LEU A 88 1.22 -14.72 8.49
CA LEU A 88 1.62 -16.12 8.39
C LEU A 88 1.60 -16.58 6.92
N LEU A 89 0.50 -16.37 6.20
CA LEU A 89 0.36 -16.77 4.78
C LEU A 89 1.38 -16.09 3.87
N ARG A 90 1.68 -14.81 4.14
CA ARG A 90 2.72 -14.08 3.39
C ARG A 90 4.15 -14.44 3.83
N GLY A 91 4.30 -15.35 4.79
CA GLY A 91 5.57 -15.67 5.41
C GLY A 91 6.26 -14.40 5.89
N ARG A 92 5.55 -13.56 6.67
CA ARG A 92 5.90 -12.22 7.17
C ARG A 92 5.87 -12.08 8.70
N LEU A 93 5.71 -13.18 9.44
CA LEU A 93 5.91 -13.16 10.90
C LEU A 93 7.40 -13.05 11.25
N MET A 94 7.67 -12.45 12.41
CA MET A 94 9.01 -12.18 12.93
C MET A 94 9.50 -13.36 13.78
N THR A 95 9.72 -14.50 13.13
CA THR A 95 10.37 -15.67 13.75
C THR A 95 11.87 -15.44 13.92
N ARG A 96 12.52 -16.17 14.83
CA ARG A 96 13.98 -16.02 15.09
C ARG A 96 14.82 -16.27 13.84
N ASP A 97 14.50 -17.27 13.01
CA ASP A 97 15.19 -17.49 11.74
C ASP A 97 15.17 -16.24 10.83
N ARG A 98 14.04 -15.53 10.80
CA ARG A 98 13.90 -14.31 10.00
C ARG A 98 14.60 -13.11 10.62
N LEU A 99 14.53 -12.97 11.94
CA LEU A 99 15.24 -11.93 12.68
C LEU A 99 16.76 -12.03 12.44
N LEU A 100 17.30 -13.26 12.43
CA LEU A 100 18.70 -13.52 12.10
C LEU A 100 19.04 -13.11 10.65
N ARG A 101 18.17 -13.41 9.68
CA ARG A 101 18.34 -12.94 8.29
C ARG A 101 18.36 -11.41 8.16
N PHE A 102 17.67 -10.71 9.04
CA PHE A 102 17.69 -9.25 9.11
C PHE A 102 18.88 -8.67 9.89
N GLY A 103 19.84 -9.49 10.30
CA GLY A 103 21.04 -9.05 11.02
C GLY A 103 20.75 -8.59 12.45
N LYS A 104 19.63 -9.01 13.05
CA LYS A 104 19.40 -8.78 14.47
C LYS A 104 20.26 -9.72 15.29
N GLN A 105 20.94 -9.17 16.30
CA GLN A 105 21.71 -9.95 17.27
C GLN A 105 20.71 -10.70 18.17
N ILE A 106 20.51 -11.99 17.91
CA ILE A 106 19.77 -12.90 18.79
C ILE A 106 20.78 -13.87 19.37
N SER A 107 20.67 -14.18 20.66
CA SER A 107 21.58 -15.10 21.34
C SER A 107 21.43 -16.56 20.89
N ASP A 108 20.23 -16.95 20.45
CA ASP A 108 19.91 -18.31 20.02
C ASP A 108 18.75 -18.30 18.98
N ALA A 109 18.79 -19.25 18.05
CA ALA A 109 17.78 -19.47 17.03
C ALA A 109 16.62 -20.37 17.50
N LYS A 110 16.76 -21.05 18.65
CA LYS A 110 15.76 -21.99 19.18
C LYS A 110 14.35 -21.42 19.26
N CYS A 111 13.32 -22.24 19.26
CA CYS A 111 11.93 -21.86 19.43
C CYS A 111 11.66 -21.32 20.84
N VAL A 112 10.95 -20.19 20.95
CA VAL A 112 10.58 -19.61 22.26
C VAL A 112 9.69 -20.56 23.08
N LEU A 113 8.90 -21.41 22.42
CA LEU A 113 7.92 -22.27 23.08
C LEU A 113 8.53 -23.57 23.62
N CYS A 114 9.18 -24.36 22.77
CA CYS A 114 9.73 -25.66 23.16
C CYS A 114 11.22 -25.63 23.53
N ASN A 115 11.95 -24.59 23.12
CA ASN A 115 13.39 -24.45 23.32
C ASN A 115 14.24 -25.66 22.85
N ALA A 116 13.74 -26.46 21.90
CA ALA A 116 14.35 -27.72 21.46
C ALA A 116 14.91 -27.64 20.02
N GLU A 117 14.18 -27.02 19.10
CA GLU A 117 14.56 -26.84 17.69
C GLU A 117 14.55 -25.36 17.31
N ASP A 118 15.14 -25.00 16.18
CA ASP A 118 15.17 -23.62 15.66
C ASP A 118 13.77 -23.09 15.31
N GLU A 119 13.50 -21.83 15.66
CA GLU A 119 12.24 -21.18 15.39
C GLU A 119 12.12 -20.80 13.91
N SER A 120 11.24 -21.52 13.22
CA SER A 120 10.73 -21.17 11.90
C SER A 120 9.21 -21.10 11.93
N LEU A 121 8.58 -20.55 10.88
CA LEU A 121 7.12 -20.57 10.75
C LEU A 121 6.55 -22.00 10.78
N GLY A 122 7.22 -22.93 10.09
CA GLY A 122 6.80 -24.34 10.05
C GLY A 122 6.90 -24.98 11.43
N HIS A 123 8.02 -24.80 12.13
CA HIS A 123 8.18 -25.32 13.48
C HIS A 123 7.17 -24.67 14.43
N LEU A 124 7.08 -23.33 14.48
CA LEU A 124 6.23 -22.61 15.42
C LEU A 124 4.75 -23.02 15.35
N PHE A 125 4.22 -23.28 14.15
CA PHE A 125 2.79 -23.60 13.96
C PHE A 125 2.49 -25.10 13.80
N PHE A 126 3.42 -25.90 13.26
CA PHE A 126 3.14 -27.30 12.89
C PHE A 126 4.13 -28.32 13.46
N GLY A 127 5.36 -27.91 13.83
CA GLY A 127 6.39 -28.81 14.35
C GLY A 127 6.60 -28.74 15.87
N CYS A 128 6.18 -27.65 16.51
CA CYS A 128 6.44 -27.41 17.92
C CYS A 128 5.51 -28.26 18.78
N SER A 129 6.08 -29.03 19.71
CA SER A 129 5.34 -29.89 20.65
C SER A 129 4.30 -29.11 21.47
N VAL A 130 4.64 -27.90 21.91
CA VAL A 130 3.74 -27.02 22.68
C VAL A 130 2.56 -26.59 21.82
N THR A 131 2.84 -26.14 20.58
CA THR A 131 1.78 -25.71 19.66
C THR A 131 0.90 -26.89 19.24
N TRP A 132 1.49 -28.06 18.99
CA TRP A 132 0.76 -29.29 18.68
C TRP A 132 -0.22 -29.65 19.79
N HIS A 133 0.22 -29.59 21.05
CA HIS A 133 -0.63 -29.83 22.20
C HIS A 133 -1.85 -28.89 22.21
N ILE A 134 -1.64 -27.58 21.98
CA ILE A 134 -2.73 -26.60 21.89
C ILE A 134 -3.75 -26.96 20.81
N TRP A 135 -3.29 -27.35 19.61
CA TRP A 135 -4.18 -27.75 18.53
C TRP A 135 -5.01 -28.98 18.88
N THR A 136 -4.40 -29.97 19.53
CA THR A 136 -5.09 -31.20 19.90
C THR A 136 -6.04 -31.03 21.09
N GLU A 137 -5.73 -30.13 22.03
CA GLU A 137 -6.56 -29.93 23.23
C GLU A 137 -7.76 -29.00 23.00
N GLN A 138 -7.68 -28.05 22.05
CA GLN A 138 -8.76 -27.10 21.80
C GLN A 138 -9.74 -27.50 20.69
N CYS A 139 -9.47 -28.60 19.98
CA CYS A 139 -10.40 -29.16 18.98
C CYS A 139 -11.25 -30.33 19.52
N ALA A 140 -11.36 -30.49 20.84
CA ALA A 140 -12.29 -31.40 21.51
C ALA A 140 -13.62 -30.71 21.86
#